data_AF-B2KE84-F1
#
_entry.id   AF-B2KE84-F1
#
_cell.length_a   1.000
_cell.length_b   1.000
_cell.length_c   1.000
_cell.angle_alpha   90.00
_cell.angle_beta   90.00
_cell.angle_gamma   90.00
#
_symmetry.space_group_name_H-M   'P 1'
#
loop_
_entity.id
_entity.type
_entity.pdbx_description
1 polymer ?
#
loop_
_entity_poly.entity_id
_entity_poly.type
_entity_poly.pdbx_seq_one_letter_code
_entity_poly.pdbx_strand_id
1 'polypeptide(L)'
;MKNNKGFTLIELLVVVLIIGILAAIALPQYTKTVEKSRAAEALLNLKAISDAANRFYLMNNTYNGIDISATGNLDIEPPATTATSKFDYVATPASPTTTLTITAYRRVGTTTGSASSKQYSIAFVLTNGATTSRTCAVGTGDANICKALNIN
;
A
#
# COMPACT_ATOMS: atom_id res chain seq x y z
N MET A 1 -27.56 -45.97 31.72
CA MET A 1 -27.83 -45.88 30.27
C MET A 1 -27.43 -44.48 29.83
N LYS A 2 -26.41 -44.33 28.98
CA LYS A 2 -25.96 -43.02 28.49
C LYS A 2 -26.87 -42.60 27.33
N ASN A 3 -27.68 -41.55 27.52
CA ASN A 3 -28.48 -40.95 26.45
C ASN A 3 -27.56 -40.17 25.50
N ASN A 4 -27.13 -40.82 24.42
CA ASN A 4 -26.45 -40.14 23.32
C ASN A 4 -27.50 -39.35 22.51
N LYS A 5 -27.74 -38.09 22.90
CA LYS A 5 -28.50 -37.14 22.09
C LYS A 5 -27.66 -36.78 20.87
N GLY A 6 -28.04 -37.25 19.69
CA GLY A 6 -27.45 -36.83 18.43
C GLY A 6 -27.92 -35.43 18.04
N PHE A 7 -27.06 -34.69 17.32
CA PHE A 7 -27.41 -33.42 16.69
C PHE A 7 -28.48 -33.64 15.62
N THR A 8 -29.48 -32.75 15.55
CA THR A 8 -30.49 -32.83 14.48
C THR A 8 -29.99 -32.12 13.23
N LEU A 9 -30.40 -32.61 12.06
CA LEU A 9 -30.06 -31.98 10.77
C LEU A 9 -30.65 -30.57 10.65
N ILE A 10 -31.80 -30.32 11.28
CA ILE A 10 -32.43 -28.99 11.27
C ILE A 10 -31.67 -27.98 12.12
N GLU A 11 -31.08 -28.40 13.25
CA GLU A 11 -30.21 -27.54 14.05
C GLU A 11 -28.99 -27.09 13.25
N LEU A 12 -28.37 -28.00 12.49
CA LEU A 12 -27.24 -27.63 11.64
C LEU A 12 -27.64 -26.71 10.47
N LEU A 13 -28.85 -26.89 9.91
CA LEU A 13 -29.34 -26.07 8.81
C LEU A 13 -29.55 -24.61 9.23
N VAL A 14 -30.18 -24.38 10.39
CA VAL A 14 -30.38 -23.02 10.92
C VAL A 14 -29.06 -22.34 11.25
N VAL A 15 -28.08 -23.08 11.79
CA VAL A 15 -26.75 -22.53 12.12
C VAL A 15 -26.02 -22.07 10.85
N VAL A 16 -26.01 -22.88 9.79
CA VAL A 16 -25.37 -22.49 8.51
C VAL A 16 -26.09 -21.30 7.87
N LEU A 17 -27.42 -21.22 8.00
CA LEU A 17 -28.20 -20.07 7.52
C LEU A 17 -27.78 -18.77 8.24
N ILE A 18 -27.66 -18.79 9.57
CA ILE A 18 -27.25 -17.61 10.35
C ILE A 18 -25.81 -17.20 10.00
N ILE A 19 -24.88 -18.16 9.93
CA ILE A 19 -23.49 -17.89 9.54
C ILE A 19 -23.42 -17.31 8.12
N GLY A 20 -24.26 -17.79 7.20
CA GLY A 20 -24.35 -17.26 5.83
C GLY A 20 -24.72 -15.77 5.78
N ILE A 21 -25.71 -15.35 6.58
CA ILE A 21 -26.14 -13.94 6.65
C ILE A 21 -25.02 -13.07 7.24
N LEU A 22 -24.40 -13.52 8.33
CA LEU A 22 -23.30 -12.78 8.97
C LEU A 22 -22.10 -12.63 8.03
N ALA A 23 -21.73 -13.70 7.31
CA ALA A 23 -20.63 -13.69 6.36
C ALA A 23 -20.87 -12.70 5.20
N ALA A 24 -22.10 -12.63 4.68
CA ALA A 24 -22.43 -11.72 3.57
C ALA A 24 -22.19 -10.23 3.91
N ILE A 25 -22.45 -9.83 5.16
CA ILE A 25 -22.23 -8.44 5.62
C ILE A 25 -20.78 -8.22 6.04
N ALA A 26 -20.18 -9.20 6.72
CA ALA A 26 -18.84 -9.06 7.30
C ALA A 26 -17.72 -9.04 6.25
N LEU A 27 -17.83 -9.85 5.20
CA LEU A 27 -16.78 -9.98 4.18
C LEU A 27 -16.39 -8.67 3.49
N PRO A 28 -17.32 -7.87 2.93
CA PRO A 28 -16.96 -6.60 2.26
C PRO A 28 -16.37 -5.57 3.24
N GLN A 29 -16.76 -5.59 4.51
CA GLN A 29 -16.18 -4.69 5.52
C GLN A 29 -14.77 -5.13 5.93
N TYR A 30 -14.54 -6.44 6.04
CA TYR A 30 -13.23 -6.99 6.36
C TYR A 30 -12.20 -6.68 5.28
N THR A 31 -12.53 -6.87 3.99
CA THR A 31 -11.61 -6.58 2.89
C THR A 31 -11.17 -5.11 2.84
N LYS A 32 -12.09 -4.18 3.09
CA LYS A 32 -11.79 -2.74 3.20
C LYS A 32 -10.84 -2.43 4.36
N THR A 33 -11.05 -3.09 5.50
CA THR A 33 -10.20 -2.91 6.69
C THR A 33 -8.78 -3.42 6.43
N VAL A 34 -8.64 -4.60 5.84
CA VAL A 34 -7.34 -5.17 5.46
C VAL A 34 -6.62 -4.27 4.45
N GLU A 35 -7.33 -3.72 3.47
CA GLU A 35 -6.73 -2.83 2.48
C GLU A 35 -6.29 -1.50 3.10
N LYS A 36 -7.03 -0.96 4.08
CA LYS A 36 -6.61 0.20 4.86
C LYS A 36 -5.31 -0.07 5.64
N SER A 37 -5.19 -1.24 6.27
CA SER A 37 -3.95 -1.64 6.97
C SER A 37 -2.76 -1.73 6.01
N ARG A 38 -2.95 -2.29 4.82
CA ARG A 38 -1.92 -2.35 3.77
C ARG A 38 -1.49 -0.97 3.29
N ALA A 39 -2.45 -0.07 3.10
CA ALA A 39 -2.16 1.30 2.69
C ALA A 39 -1.36 2.06 3.77
N ALA A 40 -1.67 1.82 5.05
CA ALA A 40 -0.90 2.37 6.16
C ALA A 40 0.53 1.82 6.21
N GLU A 41 0.72 0.53 5.93
CA GLU A 41 2.05 -0.08 5.81
C GLU A 41 2.86 0.55 4.65
N ALA A 42 2.23 0.74 3.49
CA ALA A 42 2.86 1.42 2.36
C ALA A 42 3.27 2.86 2.69
N LEU A 43 2.47 3.56 3.50
CA LEU A 43 2.79 4.91 3.96
C LEU A 43 4.02 4.92 4.88
N LEU A 44 4.16 3.94 5.77
CA LEU A 44 5.34 3.80 6.63
C LEU A 44 6.60 3.53 5.79
N ASN A 45 6.50 2.65 4.79
CA ASN A 45 7.60 2.37 3.88
C ASN A 45 7.97 3.61 3.05
N LEU A 46 6.99 4.34 2.51
CA LEU A 46 7.23 5.62 1.82
C LEU A 46 7.94 6.63 2.72
N LYS A 47 7.54 6.72 3.99
CA LYS A 47 8.20 7.61 4.94
C LYS A 47 9.67 7.21 5.14
N ALA A 48 9.95 5.93 5.36
CA ALA A 48 11.32 5.45 5.52
C ALA A 48 12.19 5.74 4.28
N ILE A 49 11.65 5.51 3.08
CA ILE A 49 12.32 5.81 1.81
C ILE A 49 12.52 7.33 1.65
N SER A 50 11.53 8.15 2.01
CA SER A 50 11.67 9.61 1.95
C SER A 50 12.73 10.16 2.90
N ASP A 51 12.81 9.59 4.11
CA ASP A 51 13.83 9.95 5.09
C ASP A 51 15.24 9.54 4.58
N ALA A 52 15.36 8.38 3.93
CA ALA A 52 16.60 7.94 3.27
C ALA A 52 16.98 8.84 2.08
N ALA A 53 16.02 9.23 1.24
CA ALA A 53 16.24 10.15 0.13
C ALA A 53 16.69 11.53 0.62
N ASN A 54 16.11 12.05 1.71
CA ASN A 54 16.57 13.30 2.33
C ASN A 54 18.04 13.19 2.79
N ARG A 55 18.43 12.07 3.40
CA ARG A 55 19.85 11.82 3.76
C ARG A 55 20.76 11.83 2.52
N PHE A 56 20.33 11.20 1.43
CA PHE A 56 21.07 11.24 0.17
C PHE A 56 21.26 12.67 -0.35
N TYR A 57 20.20 13.49 -0.28
CA TYR A 57 20.28 14.91 -0.65
C TYR A 57 21.23 15.71 0.23
N LEU A 58 21.25 15.47 1.55
CA LEU A 58 22.18 16.17 2.45
C LEU A 58 23.65 15.88 2.13
N MET A 59 23.96 14.69 1.60
CA MET A 59 25.32 14.32 1.22
C MET A 59 25.70 14.79 -0.19
N ASN A 60 24.78 14.74 -1.14
CA ASN A 60 25.07 14.97 -2.56
C ASN A 60 24.53 16.30 -3.11
N ASN A 61 23.74 17.04 -2.32
CA ASN A 61 23.00 18.24 -2.72
C ASN A 61 22.09 18.05 -3.95
N THR A 62 21.72 16.80 -4.24
CA THR A 62 20.88 16.42 -5.38
C THR A 62 20.14 15.12 -5.07
N TYR A 63 18.97 14.94 -5.69
CA TYR A 63 18.27 13.65 -5.76
C TYR A 63 18.61 12.87 -7.03
N ASN A 64 19.50 13.40 -7.88
CA ASN A 64 19.90 12.73 -9.10
C ASN A 64 20.59 11.40 -8.79
N GLY A 65 20.25 10.36 -9.57
CA GLY A 65 20.82 9.04 -9.42
C GLY A 65 20.18 8.20 -8.31
N ILE A 66 19.14 8.67 -7.60
CA ILE A 66 18.41 7.82 -6.67
C ILE A 66 17.72 6.68 -7.42
N ASP A 67 18.00 5.47 -6.96
CA ASP A 67 17.30 4.26 -7.36
C ASP A 67 16.70 3.59 -6.11
N ILE A 68 15.40 3.26 -6.16
CA ILE A 68 14.64 2.60 -5.08
C ILE A 68 14.55 1.09 -5.34
N SER A 69 15.41 0.54 -6.22
CA SER A 69 15.58 -0.90 -6.36
C SER A 69 16.30 -1.52 -5.14
N ALA A 70 16.25 -2.85 -5.01
CA ALA A 70 16.99 -3.59 -3.97
C ALA A 70 18.53 -3.48 -4.12
N THR A 71 18.99 -2.97 -5.26
CA THR A 71 20.39 -2.65 -5.55
C THR A 71 20.65 -1.14 -5.57
N GLY A 72 19.71 -0.38 -5.02
CA GLY A 72 19.72 1.07 -5.03
C GLY A 72 20.84 1.67 -4.16
N ASN A 73 20.98 2.98 -4.26
CA ASN A 73 21.98 3.77 -3.54
C ASN A 73 21.44 4.45 -2.27
N LEU A 74 20.29 3.97 -1.78
CA LEU A 74 19.73 4.42 -0.51
C LEU A 74 20.26 3.56 0.63
N ASP A 75 20.43 4.18 1.80
CA ASP A 75 20.83 3.51 3.06
C ASP A 75 19.65 2.74 3.71
N ILE A 76 18.78 2.18 2.88
CA ILE A 76 17.67 1.33 3.29
C ILE A 76 17.44 0.31 2.19
N GLU A 77 17.12 -0.92 2.56
CA GLU A 77 16.61 -1.91 1.63
C GLU A 77 15.08 -1.73 1.51
N PRO A 78 14.56 -1.16 0.40
CA PRO A 78 13.12 -1.04 0.21
C PRO A 78 12.49 -2.43 0.07
N PRO A 79 11.18 -2.58 0.35
CA PRO A 79 10.51 -3.87 0.21
C PRO A 79 10.67 -4.41 -1.23
N ALA A 80 11.18 -5.64 -1.36
CA ALA A 80 11.45 -6.24 -2.65
C ALA A 80 10.21 -6.21 -3.58
N THR A 81 10.40 -5.73 -4.81
CA THR A 81 9.36 -5.71 -5.84
C THR A 81 9.35 -7.05 -6.58
N THR A 82 8.63 -8.02 -6.02
CA THR A 82 8.39 -9.33 -6.65
C THR A 82 7.02 -9.36 -7.33
N ALA A 83 6.71 -10.41 -8.08
CA ALA A 83 5.39 -10.59 -8.69
C ALA A 83 4.23 -10.72 -7.68
N THR A 84 4.52 -10.96 -6.40
CA THR A 84 3.53 -11.11 -5.31
C THR A 84 3.36 -9.85 -4.46
N SER A 85 4.28 -8.88 -4.60
CA SER A 85 4.27 -7.61 -3.87
C SER A 85 2.95 -6.87 -4.12
N LYS A 86 2.38 -6.28 -3.05
CA LYS A 86 1.12 -5.53 -3.15
C LYS A 86 1.31 -4.10 -3.63
N PHE A 87 2.50 -3.57 -3.39
CA PHE A 87 2.92 -2.22 -3.78
C PHE A 87 4.20 -2.26 -4.59
N ASP A 88 4.29 -1.36 -5.58
CA ASP A 88 5.55 -1.00 -6.23
C ASP A 88 5.95 0.40 -5.77
N TYR A 89 7.22 0.60 -5.39
CA TYR A 89 7.76 1.90 -5.00
C TYR A 89 8.66 2.44 -6.11
N VAL A 90 8.48 3.70 -6.46
CA VAL A 90 9.14 4.31 -7.63
C VAL A 90 9.63 5.70 -7.25
N ALA A 91 10.89 5.99 -7.57
CA ALA A 91 11.47 7.33 -7.51
C ALA A 91 11.44 7.91 -8.92
N THR A 92 10.98 9.15 -9.04
CA THR A 92 11.09 9.91 -10.28
C THR A 92 11.69 11.27 -9.93
N PRO A 93 13.01 11.46 -10.13
CA PRO A 93 13.62 12.77 -9.99
C PRO A 93 13.04 13.69 -11.06
N ALA A 94 12.71 14.92 -10.67
CA ALA A 94 12.29 15.97 -11.60
C ALA A 94 13.48 16.86 -11.95
N SER A 95 13.34 17.67 -13.01
CA SER A 95 14.24 18.78 -13.30
C SER A 95 13.64 20.06 -12.70
N PRO A 96 14.36 20.83 -11.86
CA PRO A 96 15.74 20.62 -11.40
C PRO A 96 15.89 19.43 -10.46
N THR A 97 17.07 18.81 -10.43
CA THR A 97 17.41 17.58 -9.67
C THR A 97 17.35 17.72 -8.15
N THR A 98 16.81 18.83 -7.65
CA THR A 98 16.51 19.09 -6.26
C THR A 98 15.08 18.73 -5.89
N THR A 99 14.27 18.24 -6.85
CA THR A 99 12.94 17.70 -6.60
C THR A 99 12.89 16.20 -6.91
N LEU A 100 12.30 15.42 -6.01
CA LEU A 100 12.08 13.99 -6.15
C LEU A 100 10.63 13.67 -5.81
N THR A 101 9.96 12.92 -6.69
CA THR A 101 8.65 12.35 -6.38
C THR A 101 8.81 10.86 -6.12
N ILE A 102 8.44 10.43 -4.92
CA ILE A 102 8.46 9.02 -4.52
C ILE A 102 7.02 8.55 -4.48
N THR A 103 6.67 7.54 -5.28
CA THR A 103 5.30 7.05 -5.40
C THR A 103 5.21 5.58 -5.04
N ALA A 104 4.28 5.22 -4.16
CA ALA A 104 3.85 3.85 -3.94
C ALA A 104 2.58 3.58 -4.74
N TYR A 105 2.62 2.57 -5.60
CA TYR A 105 1.50 2.17 -6.43
C TYR A 105 0.89 0.86 -5.95
N ARG A 106 -0.40 0.86 -5.63
CA ARG A 106 -1.12 -0.39 -5.33
C ARG A 106 -1.39 -1.16 -6.61
N ARG A 107 -0.80 -2.36 -6.72
CA ARG A 107 -0.87 -3.19 -7.93
C ARG A 107 -2.23 -3.87 -8.11
N VAL A 108 -2.68 -3.92 -9.36
CA VAL A 108 -3.76 -4.82 -9.82
C VAL A 108 -3.12 -5.98 -10.57
N GLY A 109 -3.25 -7.21 -10.06
CA GLY A 109 -2.68 -8.39 -10.70
C GLY A 109 -1.17 -8.57 -10.47
N THR A 110 -0.50 -9.30 -11.37
CA THR A 110 0.90 -9.76 -11.24
C THR A 110 1.91 -8.93 -12.04
N THR A 111 1.48 -7.89 -12.76
CA THR A 111 2.37 -7.06 -13.60
C THR A 111 3.18 -6.08 -12.76
N THR A 112 4.49 -6.08 -12.95
CA THR A 112 5.48 -5.21 -12.27
C THR A 112 5.65 -3.91 -13.07
N GLY A 113 5.73 -2.76 -12.37
CA GLY A 113 6.19 -1.50 -12.97
C GLY A 113 5.16 -0.36 -12.92
N SER A 114 5.64 0.88 -12.96
CA SER A 114 4.90 2.13 -12.71
C SER A 114 3.67 2.38 -13.61
N ALA A 115 3.54 1.68 -14.75
CA ALA A 115 2.52 1.94 -15.78
C ALA A 115 1.36 0.93 -15.82
N SER A 116 1.39 -0.19 -15.10
CA SER A 116 0.26 -1.14 -15.12
C SER A 116 -0.92 -0.62 -14.31
N SER A 117 -2.17 -0.89 -14.69
CA SER A 117 -3.40 -0.52 -13.97
C SER A 117 -3.24 -0.55 -12.44
N LYS A 118 -3.41 0.59 -11.77
CA LYS A 118 -3.24 0.72 -10.31
C LYS A 118 -4.58 0.98 -9.64
N GLN A 119 -4.75 0.43 -8.44
CA GLN A 119 -5.95 0.70 -7.63
C GLN A 119 -5.90 2.13 -7.07
N TYR A 120 -4.75 2.53 -6.54
CA TYR A 120 -4.46 3.87 -6.05
C TYR A 120 -2.95 4.05 -5.95
N SER A 121 -2.51 5.29 -5.76
CA SER A 121 -1.13 5.65 -5.49
C SER A 121 -1.03 6.68 -4.38
N ILE A 122 0.06 6.62 -3.64
CA ILE A 122 0.42 7.60 -2.61
C ILE A 122 1.79 8.15 -3.03
N ALA A 123 1.91 9.46 -3.14
CA ALA A 123 3.15 10.10 -3.58
C ALA A 123 3.61 11.15 -2.59
N PHE A 124 4.92 11.15 -2.29
CA PHE A 124 5.59 12.20 -1.53
C PHE A 124 6.47 12.99 -2.50
N VAL A 125 6.29 14.30 -2.52
CA VAL A 125 7.17 15.22 -3.24
C VAL A 125 8.17 15.76 -2.24
N LEU A 126 9.44 15.59 -2.55
CA LEU A 126 10.55 16.13 -1.79
C LEU A 126 11.20 17.23 -2.60
N THR A 127 11.48 18.37 -1.99
CA THR A 127 12.19 19.49 -2.61
C THR A 127 13.23 19.98 -1.63
N ASN A 128 14.48 20.13 -2.09
CA ASN A 128 15.60 20.66 -1.29
C ASN A 128 15.75 20.00 0.11
N GLY A 129 15.71 18.67 0.18
CA GLY A 129 15.89 17.94 1.44
C GLY A 129 14.67 17.92 2.39
N ALA A 130 13.49 18.34 1.94
CA ALA A 130 12.26 18.32 2.73
C ALA A 130 11.06 17.78 1.94
N THR A 131 10.14 17.08 2.61
CA THR A 131 8.85 16.68 2.02
C THR A 131 7.93 17.90 1.93
N THR A 132 7.61 18.33 0.71
CA THR A 132 6.80 19.52 0.42
C THR A 132 5.34 19.19 0.17
N SER A 133 5.05 18.00 -0.35
CA SER A 133 3.67 17.58 -0.62
C SER A 133 3.50 16.08 -0.40
N ARG A 134 2.29 15.70 0.00
CA ARG A 134 1.84 14.32 0.09
C ARG A 134 0.51 14.25 -0.64
N THR A 135 0.46 13.52 -1.74
CA THR A 135 -0.75 13.38 -2.53
C THR A 135 -1.19 11.92 -2.58
N CYS A 136 -2.48 11.71 -2.77
CA CYS A 136 -3.04 10.39 -2.98
C CYS A 136 -4.00 10.44 -4.16
N ALA A 137 -3.78 9.55 -5.13
CA ALA A 137 -4.59 9.46 -6.33
C ALA A 137 -5.27 8.09 -6.40
N VAL A 138 -6.54 8.08 -6.74
CA VAL A 138 -7.31 6.85 -6.92
C VAL A 138 -7.36 6.49 -8.40
N GLY A 139 -7.02 5.24 -8.70
CA GLY A 139 -7.16 4.65 -10.03
C GLY A 139 -8.45 3.85 -10.09
N THR A 140 -8.35 2.53 -10.26
CA THR A 140 -9.51 1.61 -10.30
C THR A 140 -9.96 1.12 -8.92
N GLY A 141 -9.38 1.63 -7.84
CA GLY A 141 -9.62 1.20 -6.46
C GLY A 141 -10.61 2.08 -5.69
N ASP A 142 -10.73 1.78 -4.39
CA ASP A 142 -11.65 2.49 -3.50
C ASP A 142 -11.25 3.96 -3.30
N ALA A 143 -12.13 4.88 -3.75
CA ALA A 143 -11.94 6.32 -3.60
C ALA A 143 -11.80 6.81 -2.14
N ASN A 144 -12.20 5.97 -1.18
CA ASN A 144 -12.15 6.29 0.25
C ASN A 144 -10.77 6.02 0.88
N ILE A 145 -9.84 5.37 0.17
CA ILE A 145 -8.53 5.04 0.74
C ILE A 145 -7.71 6.30 1.06
N CYS A 146 -7.72 7.31 0.18
CA CYS A 146 -7.00 8.57 0.39
C CYS A 146 -7.56 9.36 1.58
N LYS A 147 -8.89 9.41 1.71
CA LYS A 147 -9.56 10.01 2.88
C LYS A 147 -9.21 9.28 4.17
N ALA A 148 -9.13 7.95 4.12
CA ALA A 148 -8.79 7.13 5.28
C ALA A 148 -7.34 7.31 5.77
N LEU A 149 -6.45 7.81 4.90
CA LEU A 149 -5.05 8.12 5.21
C LEU A 149 -4.83 9.60 5.57
N ASN A 150 -5.85 10.45 5.47
CA ASN A 150 -5.76 11.90 5.68
C ASN A 150 -4.69 12.57 4.79
N ILE A 151 -4.63 12.18 3.52
CA ILE A 151 -3.73 12.72 2.50
C ILE A 151 -4.58 13.35 1.40
N ASN A 152 -4.30 14.64 1.10
CA ASN A 152 -5.00 15.43 0.08
C ASN A 152 -4.06 15.72 -1.09
#